data_AF-A0A510GHM0-F1
#
_entry.id   AF-A0A510GHM0-F1
#
_cell.length_a   1.000
_cell.length_b   1.000
_cell.length_c   1.000
_cell.angle_alpha   90.00
_cell.angle_beta   90.00
_cell.angle_gamma   90.00
#
_symmetry.space_group_name_H-M   'P 1'
#
loop_
_entity.id
_entity.type
_entity.pdbx_description
1 polymer ?
#
loop_
_entity_poly.entity_id
_entity_poly.type
_entity_poly.pdbx_seq_one_letter_code
_entity_poly.pdbx_strand_id
1 'polypeptide(L)'
;MPSIFLDYRDLLSNTIHLGLLGIGSSLCLSTTVTVMINAVPAERYGGAAALQETAYELGNVLGIAVIVSITSFIYSNNLVIPHGVFVSMAEIARDSIGEGIIIAQQLPPSFAHELLRRLILLL
;
A
#
# COMPACT_ATOMS: atom_id res chain seq x y z
N MET A 1 21.55 -19.78 4.69
CA MET A 1 21.80 -18.59 3.85
C MET A 1 20.83 -18.65 2.68
N PRO A 2 19.68 -17.95 2.73
CA PRO A 2 18.62 -18.17 1.76
C PRO A 2 18.93 -17.41 0.46
N SER A 3 18.92 -18.14 -0.64
CA SER A 3 18.76 -17.75 -2.05
C SER A 3 18.55 -16.25 -2.35
N ILE A 4 19.64 -15.48 -2.38
CA ILE A 4 19.71 -14.15 -3.01
C ILE A 4 19.71 -14.25 -4.55
N PHE A 5 19.86 -15.46 -5.10
CA PHE A 5 19.49 -15.81 -6.46
C PHE A 5 17.97 -15.95 -6.58
N LEU A 6 17.24 -14.84 -6.48
CA LEU A 6 15.99 -14.73 -7.25
C LEU A 6 16.38 -14.97 -8.71
N ASP A 7 15.87 -16.06 -9.29
CA ASP A 7 16.17 -16.47 -10.65
C ASP A 7 15.94 -15.27 -11.59
N TYR A 8 16.95 -14.85 -12.34
CA TYR A 8 16.83 -13.72 -13.28
C TYR A 8 15.64 -13.94 -14.23
N ARG A 9 15.31 -15.21 -14.51
CA ARG A 9 14.11 -15.62 -15.24
C ARG A 9 12.81 -15.25 -14.53
N ASP A 10 12.72 -15.39 -13.21
CA ASP A 10 11.54 -15.05 -12.42
C ASP A 10 11.36 -13.52 -12.34
N LEU A 11 12.47 -12.78 -12.23
CA LEU A 11 12.44 -11.31 -12.27
C LEU A 11 11.97 -10.79 -13.63
N LEU A 12 12.48 -11.37 -14.72
CA LEU A 12 12.04 -11.05 -16.08
C LEU A 12 10.58 -11.40 -16.28
N SER A 13 10.15 -12.59 -15.85
CA SER A 13 8.75 -13.01 -15.92
C SER A 13 7.84 -12.06 -15.16
N ASN A 14 8.17 -11.71 -13.91
CA ASN A 14 7.38 -10.78 -13.11
C ASN A 14 7.31 -9.38 -13.75
N THR A 15 8.44 -8.88 -14.27
CA THR A 15 8.49 -7.59 -14.98
C THR A 15 7.61 -7.60 -16.23
N ILE A 16 7.64 -8.68 -17.00
CA ILE A 16 6.77 -8.87 -18.17
C ILE A 16 5.30 -8.92 -17.75
N HIS A 17 4.96 -9.66 -16.69
CA HIS A 17 3.58 -9.73 -16.18
C HIS A 17 3.06 -8.38 -15.73
N LEU A 18 3.83 -7.65 -14.91
CA LEU A 18 3.47 -6.32 -14.44
C LEU A 18 3.38 -5.32 -15.61
N GLY A 19 4.30 -5.42 -16.58
CA GLY A 19 4.26 -4.61 -17.80
C GLY A 19 3.01 -4.86 -18.63
N LEU A 20 2.65 -6.12 -18.88
CA LEU A 20 1.44 -6.49 -19.62
C LEU A 20 0.17 -6.04 -18.88
N LEU A 21 0.11 -6.21 -17.55
CA LEU A 21 -0.99 -5.71 -16.74
C LEU A 21 -1.11 -4.19 -16.82
N GLY A 22 0.00 -3.46 -16.72
CA GLY A 22 0.01 -2.00 -16.81
C GLY A 22 -0.47 -1.50 -18.16
N ILE A 23 0.05 -2.08 -19.25
CA ILE A 23 -0.34 -1.73 -20.63
C ILE A 23 -1.82 -2.05 -20.86
N GLY A 24 -2.25 -3.28 -20.54
CA GLY A 24 -3.64 -3.70 -20.71
C GLY A 24 -4.62 -2.82 -19.93
N SER A 25 -4.31 -2.53 -18.67
CA SER A 25 -5.13 -1.66 -17.82
C SER A 25 -5.25 -0.25 -18.39
N SER A 26 -4.15 0.31 -18.91
CA SER A 26 -4.12 1.65 -19.50
C SER A 26 -4.96 1.73 -20.79
N LEU A 27 -4.87 0.70 -21.64
CA LEU A 27 -5.67 0.61 -22.87
C LEU A 27 -7.17 0.46 -22.57
N CYS A 28 -7.52 -0.40 -21.61
CA CYS A 28 -8.90 -0.56 -21.15
C CYS A 28 -9.47 0.74 -20.59
N LEU A 29 -8.72 1.44 -19.74
CA LEU A 29 -9.14 2.71 -19.16
C LEU A 29 -9.39 3.77 -20.24
N SER A 30 -8.44 3.97 -21.15
CA SER A 30 -8.55 4.94 -22.25
C SER A 30 -9.76 4.67 -23.15
N THR A 31 -9.95 3.40 -23.52
CA THR A 31 -11.09 3.00 -24.37
C THR A 31 -12.42 3.19 -23.64
N THR A 32 -12.47 2.86 -22.34
CA THR A 32 -13.67 3.02 -21.51
C THR A 32 -14.09 4.48 -21.41
N VAL A 33 -13.15 5.39 -21.13
CA VAL A 33 -13.42 6.84 -21.06
C VAL A 33 -13.92 7.35 -22.41
N THR A 34 -13.28 6.94 -23.51
CA THR A 34 -13.69 7.34 -24.86
C THR A 34 -15.11 6.88 -25.17
N VAL A 35 -15.44 5.61 -24.91
CA VAL A 35 -16.79 5.06 -25.13
C VAL A 35 -17.82 5.77 -24.25
N MET A 36 -17.49 6.00 -22.98
CA MET A 36 -18.37 6.69 -22.02
C MET A 36 -18.74 8.10 -22.51
N ILE A 37 -17.74 8.90 -22.92
CA ILE A 37 -17.98 10.27 -23.39
C ILE A 37 -18.81 10.26 -24.67
N ASN A 38 -18.53 9.36 -25.62
CA ASN A 38 -19.30 9.27 -26.87
C ASN A 38 -20.75 8.77 -26.67
N ALA A 39 -21.08 8.19 -25.52
CA ALA A 39 -22.42 7.66 -25.23
C ALA A 39 -23.41 8.73 -24.72
N VAL A 40 -22.93 9.93 -24.38
CA VAL A 40 -23.77 11.04 -23.88
C VAL A 40 -23.92 12.16 -24.91
N PRO A 41 -24.99 12.98 -24.89
CA PRO A 41 -25.10 14.15 -25.76
C PRO A 41 -24.00 15.19 -25.50
N ALA A 42 -23.61 15.95 -26.54
CA ALA A 42 -22.50 16.90 -26.48
C ALA A 42 -22.68 17.98 -25.40
N GLU A 43 -23.93 18.40 -25.13
CA GLU A 43 -24.27 19.40 -24.11
C GLU A 43 -23.99 18.90 -22.69
N ARG A 44 -23.80 17.58 -22.51
CA ARG A 44 -23.59 16.92 -21.21
C ARG A 44 -22.17 16.37 -21.04
N TYR A 45 -21.27 16.58 -22.00
CA TYR A 45 -19.87 16.10 -21.92
C TYR A 45 -19.16 16.58 -20.66
N GLY A 46 -19.32 17.86 -20.30
CA GLY A 46 -18.68 18.40 -19.09
C GLY A 46 -19.13 17.69 -17.81
N GLY A 47 -20.42 17.38 -17.69
CA GLY A 47 -20.96 16.66 -16.53
C GLY A 47 -20.51 15.20 -16.49
N ALA A 48 -20.48 14.52 -17.65
CA ALA A 48 -20.00 13.15 -17.76
C ALA A 48 -18.50 13.03 -17.44
N ALA A 49 -17.68 13.95 -17.94
CA ALA A 49 -16.25 14.00 -17.65
C ALA A 49 -15.97 14.27 -16.16
N ALA A 50 -16.69 15.22 -15.54
CA ALA A 50 -16.53 15.52 -14.11
C ALA A 50 -16.88 14.31 -13.23
N LEU A 51 -17.95 13.58 -13.58
CA LEU A 51 -18.34 12.35 -12.88
C LEU A 51 -17.29 11.25 -13.05
N GLN A 52 -16.74 11.07 -14.25
CA GLN A 52 -15.67 10.09 -14.51
C GLN A 52 -14.42 10.41 -13.71
N GLU A 53 -14.00 11.66 -13.66
CA GLU A 53 -12.81 12.06 -12.90
C GLU A 53 -13.02 11.82 -11.40
N THR A 54 -14.18 12.24 -10.88
CA THR A 54 -14.54 11.99 -9.47
C THR A 54 -14.54 10.49 -9.16
N ALA A 55 -15.12 9.67 -10.03
CA ALA A 55 -15.16 8.22 -9.84
C ALA A 55 -13.75 7.59 -9.88
N TYR A 56 -12.87 8.09 -10.77
CA TYR A 56 -11.49 7.63 -10.88
C TYR A 56 -10.68 8.00 -9.63
N GLU A 57 -10.73 9.26 -9.19
CA GLU A 57 -10.06 9.71 -7.98
C GLU A 57 -10.58 8.99 -6.73
N LEU A 58 -11.90 8.82 -6.59
CA LEU A 58 -12.51 8.07 -5.48
C LEU A 58 -12.05 6.61 -5.47
N GLY A 59 -12.06 5.95 -6.63
CA GLY A 59 -11.59 4.57 -6.75
C GLY A 59 -10.11 4.43 -6.36
N ASN A 60 -9.28 5.38 -6.80
CA ASN A 60 -7.86 5.42 -6.46
C ASN A 60 -7.62 5.58 -4.94
N VAL A 61 -8.26 6.59 -4.32
CA VAL A 61 -8.12 6.84 -2.88
C VAL A 61 -8.66 5.68 -2.06
N LEU A 62 -9.79 5.08 -2.45
CA LEU A 62 -10.34 3.90 -1.78
C LEU A 62 -9.39 2.70 -1.87
N GLY A 63 -8.80 2.45 -3.05
CA GLY A 63 -7.85 1.37 -3.25
C GLY A 63 -6.61 1.52 -2.35
N ILE A 64 -6.05 2.73 -2.29
CA ILE A 64 -4.95 3.06 -1.38
C ILE A 64 -5.38 2.83 0.08
N ALA A 65 -6.55 3.33 0.48
CA ALA A 65 -7.06 3.18 1.85
C ALA A 65 -7.24 1.71 2.25
N VAL A 66 -7.75 0.87 1.35
CA VAL A 66 -7.91 -0.57 1.60
C VAL A 66 -6.55 -1.25 1.78
N ILE A 67 -5.59 -0.98 0.89
CA ILE A 67 -4.24 -1.57 1.00
C ILE A 67 -3.59 -1.15 2.31
N VAL A 68 -3.61 0.15 2.63
CA VAL A 68 -3.05 0.68 3.89
C VAL A 68 -3.75 0.08 5.10
N SER A 69 -5.08 -0.06 5.08
CA SER A 69 -5.84 -0.67 6.18
C SER A 69 -5.44 -2.13 6.41
N ILE A 70 -5.29 -2.91 5.34
CA ILE A 70 -4.83 -4.31 5.42
C ILE A 70 -3.41 -4.36 5.98
N THR A 71 -2.50 -3.54 5.47
CA THR A 71 -1.12 -3.45 5.97
C THR A 71 -1.09 -3.09 7.45
N SER A 72 -1.87 -2.09 7.87
CA SER A 72 -1.95 -1.65 9.27
C SER A 72 -2.54 -2.73 10.18
N PHE A 73 -3.54 -3.48 9.70
CA PHE A 73 -4.12 -4.60 10.44
C PHE A 73 -3.12 -5.74 10.62
N ILE A 74 -2.42 -6.14 9.56
CA ILE A 74 -1.37 -7.17 9.61
C ILE A 74 -0.26 -6.74 10.56
N TYR A 75 0.17 -5.48 10.48
CA TYR A 75 1.17 -4.90 11.37
C TYR A 75 0.75 -5.01 12.83
N SER A 76 -0.41 -4.44 13.18
CA SER A 76 -0.88 -4.34 14.56
C SER A 76 -1.04 -5.71 15.20
N ASN A 77 -1.53 -6.70 14.44
CA ASN A 77 -1.75 -8.06 14.94
C ASN A 77 -0.47 -8.89 15.07
N ASN A 78 0.56 -8.62 14.27
CA ASN A 78 1.81 -9.39 14.29
C ASN A 78 2.95 -8.70 15.05
N LEU A 79 2.76 -7.45 15.51
CA LEU A 79 3.77 -6.74 16.28
C LEU A 79 3.96 -7.36 17.67
N VAL A 80 5.15 -7.95 17.86
CA VAL A 80 5.62 -8.45 19.15
C VAL A 80 6.44 -7.37 19.84
N ILE A 81 5.97 -6.95 21.01
CA ILE A 81 6.62 -5.92 21.82
C ILE A 81 7.71 -6.55 22.70
N PRO A 82 8.94 -6.00 22.75
CA PRO A 82 9.99 -6.49 23.62
C PRO A 82 9.60 -6.45 25.11
N HIS A 83 10.00 -7.47 25.87
CA HIS A 83 9.80 -7.51 27.32
C HIS A 83 10.55 -6.35 28.00
N GLY A 84 9.83 -5.53 28.79
CA GLY A 84 10.40 -4.37 29.49
C GLY A 84 9.95 -3.01 28.96
N VAL A 85 9.19 -2.98 27.84
CA VAL A 85 8.51 -1.76 27.37
C VAL A 85 7.21 -1.56 28.16
N PHE A 86 6.93 -0.31 28.55
CA PHE A 86 5.68 0.04 29.24
C PHE A 86 4.45 -0.25 28.36
N VAL A 87 3.37 -0.72 28.98
CA VAL A 87 2.13 -1.09 28.26
C VAL A 87 1.56 0.07 27.45
N SER A 88 1.60 1.30 27.98
CA SER A 88 1.13 2.49 27.26
C SER A 88 1.92 2.77 25.97
N MET A 89 3.24 2.59 26.00
CA MET A 89 4.10 2.74 24.81
C MET A 89 3.89 1.58 23.83
N ALA A 90 3.60 0.38 24.37
CA ALA A 90 3.29 -0.80 23.58
C ALA A 90 1.97 -0.66 22.80
N GLU A 91 0.95 -0.04 23.39
CA GLU A 91 -0.32 0.27 22.73
C GLU A 91 -0.11 1.30 21.61
N ILE A 92 0.59 2.40 21.89
CA ILE A 92 0.91 3.43 20.88
C ILE A 92 1.71 2.83 19.72
N ALA A 93 2.71 2.01 20.00
CA ALA A 93 3.51 1.35 18.96
C ALA A 93 2.67 0.45 18.04
N ARG A 94 1.54 -0.08 18.51
CA ARG A 94 0.64 -0.95 17.72
C ARG A 94 -0.32 -0.20 16.80
N ASP A 95 -0.52 1.10 17.01
CA ASP A 95 -1.45 1.89 16.21
C ASP A 95 -0.97 2.08 14.77
N SER A 96 0.34 2.25 14.58
CA SER A 96 0.93 2.30 13.24
C SER A 96 2.43 2.01 13.25
N ILE A 97 2.98 1.69 12.08
CA ILE A 97 4.43 1.53 11.89
C ILE A 97 5.16 2.84 12.24
N GLY A 98 4.58 4.00 11.90
CA GLY A 98 5.15 5.31 12.22
C GLY A 98 5.30 5.51 13.73
N GLU A 99 4.25 5.23 14.49
CA GLU A 99 4.29 5.28 15.96
C GLU A 99 5.28 4.25 16.53
N GLY A 100 5.34 3.04 15.97
CA GLY A 100 6.34 2.03 16.35
C GLY A 100 7.78 2.52 16.18
N ILE A 101 8.09 3.23 15.09
CA ILE A 101 9.40 3.85 14.86
C ILE A 101 9.67 4.96 15.88
N ILE A 102 8.69 5.82 16.18
CA ILE A 102 8.82 6.90 17.15
C ILE A 102 9.10 6.33 18.55
N ILE A 103 8.32 5.33 18.99
CA ILE A 103 8.52 4.65 20.27
C ILE A 103 9.90 3.97 20.34
N ALA A 104 10.35 3.35 19.25
CA ALA A 104 11.68 2.75 19.20
C ALA A 104 12.80 3.78 19.45
N GLN A 105 12.66 5.02 18.96
CA GLN A 105 13.65 6.09 19.18
C GLN A 105 13.68 6.61 20.63
N GLN A 106 12.62 6.40 21.40
CA GLN A 106 12.52 6.82 22.80
C GLN A 106 13.02 5.75 23.79
N LEU A 107 13.28 4.52 23.30
CA LEU A 107 13.72 3.40 24.11
C LEU A 107 15.25 3.35 24.25
N PRO A 108 15.77 2.69 25.31
CA PRO A 108 17.20 2.40 25.40
C PRO A 108 17.69 1.61 24.18
N PRO A 109 18.97 1.74 23.78
CA PRO A 109 19.47 1.21 22.51
C PRO A 109 19.19 -0.27 22.28
N SER A 110 19.28 -1.11 23.31
CA SER A 110 19.00 -2.55 23.20
C SER A 110 17.55 -2.86 22.80
N PHE A 111 16.58 -2.15 23.37
CA PHE A 111 15.16 -2.33 23.07
C PHE A 111 14.76 -1.68 21.75
N ALA A 112 15.36 -0.53 21.42
CA ALA A 112 15.17 0.15 20.15
C ALA A 112 15.57 -0.75 18.95
N HIS A 113 16.72 -1.40 19.03
CA HIS A 113 17.20 -2.30 17.96
C HIS A 113 16.30 -3.53 17.77
N GLU A 114 15.81 -4.12 18.87
CA GLU A 114 14.90 -5.27 18.78
C GLU A 114 13.54 -4.86 18.21
N LEU A 115 12.99 -3.73 18.64
CA LEU A 115 11.72 -3.22 18.11
C LEU A 115 11.86 -2.89 16.61
N LEU A 116 12.89 -2.15 16.20
CA LEU A 116 13.12 -1.84 14.78
C LEU A 116 13.30 -3.08 13.92
N ARG A 117 14.01 -4.10 14.41
CA ARG A 117 14.13 -5.40 13.72
C ARG A 117 12.76 -6.04 13.50
N ARG A 118 11.89 -5.99 14.49
CA ARG A 118 10.51 -6.52 14.40
C ARG A 118 9.67 -5.74 13.40
N LEU A 119 9.80 -4.41 13.34
CA LEU A 119 9.09 -3.57 12.37
C LEU A 119 9.48 -3.92 10.93
N ILE A 120 10.78 -4.13 10.67
CA ILE A 120 11.29 -4.48 9.33
C ILE A 120 10.79 -5.86 8.87
N LEU A 121 10.60 -6.81 9.78
CA LEU A 121 10.08 -8.14 9.45
C LEU A 121 8.58 -8.13 9.11
N LEU A 122 7.87 -7.03 9.35
CA LEU A 122 6.45 -6.86 9.04
C LEU A 122 6.20 -6.05 7.76
N LEU A 123 7.27 -5.61 7.09
CA LEU A 123 7.26 -4.95 5.79
C LEU A 123 7.66 -5.92 4.68
#